data_AF-A0AA43QXH9-F1
#
_entry.id   AF-A0AA43QXH9-F1
#
_cell.length_a   1.000
_cell.length_b   1.000
_cell.length_c   1.000
_cell.angle_alpha   90.00
_cell.angle_beta   90.00
_cell.angle_gamma   90.00
#
_symmetry.space_group_name_H-M   'P 1'
#
loop_
_entity.id
_entity.type
_entity.pdbx_description
1 polymer ?
#
loop_
_entity_poly.entity_id
_entity_poly.type
_entity_poly.pdbx_seq_one_letter_code
_entity_poly.pdbx_strand_id
1 'polypeptide(L)'
;MYDYYNLMRESMDDRVLNFHDGSIWRLGNMLAAKHWLGYKTKGEPQFEPSEVHGVFEAEQLKGDRPGLTAIIKIRIEVPLNHQALEPPQERAKYAADDQYGAFTERETDTLGALTKAHCTVTPKLYLLHPALQDESILRGKDGYEYWMPGGYIVYIVMQKLPAVPLDWNIFWNEFSPGKRTELRASFREGCL
;
A
#
# COMPACT_ATOMS: atom_id res chain seq x y z
N MET A 1 -18.03 -9.16 -8.12
CA MET A 1 -16.95 -8.24 -7.67
C MET A 1 -15.94 -9.11 -6.96
N TYR A 2 -14.68 -9.09 -7.40
CA TYR A 2 -13.66 -9.97 -6.82
C TYR A 2 -13.33 -9.52 -5.39
N ASP A 3 -13.15 -10.51 -4.51
CA ASP A 3 -12.85 -10.27 -3.11
C ASP A 3 -11.33 -10.14 -2.91
N TYR A 4 -10.77 -9.04 -3.44
CA TYR A 4 -9.36 -8.72 -3.26
C TYR A 4 -8.96 -8.54 -1.79
N TYR A 5 -9.93 -8.32 -0.90
CA TYR A 5 -9.70 -8.22 0.54
C TYR A 5 -9.32 -9.58 1.13
N ASN A 6 -10.12 -10.62 0.88
CA ASN A 6 -9.81 -11.96 1.34
C ASN A 6 -8.54 -12.51 0.67
N LEU A 7 -8.37 -12.24 -0.64
CA LEU A 7 -7.16 -12.62 -1.35
C LEU A 7 -5.88 -12.01 -0.74
N MET A 8 -5.89 -10.70 -0.44
CA MET A 8 -4.78 -10.02 0.21
C MET A 8 -4.47 -10.65 1.57
N ARG A 9 -5.49 -10.92 2.38
CA ARG A 9 -5.33 -11.57 3.67
C ARG A 9 -4.67 -12.94 3.51
N GLU A 10 -5.25 -13.83 2.70
CA GLU A 10 -4.77 -15.20 2.57
C GLU A 10 -3.35 -15.30 1.99
N SER A 11 -2.96 -14.35 1.14
CA SER A 11 -1.65 -14.36 0.47
C SER A 11 -0.53 -13.73 1.30
N MET A 12 -0.87 -12.94 2.33
CA MET A 12 0.09 -12.12 3.09
C MET A 12 0.08 -12.38 4.60
N ASP A 13 -0.96 -12.99 5.16
CA ASP A 13 -1.03 -13.23 6.61
C ASP A 13 0.14 -14.11 7.09
N ASP A 14 0.75 -13.73 8.22
CA ASP A 14 1.94 -14.36 8.83
C ASP A 14 3.18 -14.50 7.92
N ARG A 15 3.20 -13.81 6.77
CA ARG A 15 4.28 -13.94 5.80
C ARG A 15 5.58 -13.29 6.30
N VAL A 16 6.69 -13.95 6.03
CA VAL A 16 8.04 -13.39 6.25
C VAL A 16 8.53 -12.76 4.95
N LEU A 17 8.81 -11.47 5.02
CA LEU A 17 9.29 -10.64 3.92
C LEU A 17 10.80 -10.39 4.07
N ASN A 18 11.52 -10.51 2.95
CA ASN A 18 12.92 -10.16 2.86
C ASN A 18 13.03 -8.92 1.98
N PHE A 19 13.74 -7.90 2.45
CA PHE A 19 13.89 -6.65 1.72
C PHE A 19 15.32 -6.44 1.22
N HIS A 20 15.46 -5.52 0.26
CA HIS A 20 16.71 -5.23 -0.44
C HIS A 20 17.81 -4.68 0.48
N ASP A 21 17.45 -4.11 1.63
CA ASP A 21 18.38 -3.65 2.65
C ASP A 21 18.91 -4.79 3.54
N GLY A 22 18.49 -6.03 3.28
CA GLY A 22 18.83 -7.22 4.05
C GLY A 22 18.01 -7.40 5.33
N SER A 23 17.05 -6.52 5.59
CA SER A 23 16.11 -6.67 6.71
C SER A 23 15.06 -7.75 6.42
N ILE A 24 14.60 -8.39 7.49
CA ILE A 24 13.58 -9.44 7.45
C ILE A 24 12.46 -9.03 8.39
N TRP A 25 11.23 -9.06 7.89
CA TRP A 25 10.05 -8.65 8.63
C TRP A 25 8.99 -9.74 8.58
N ARG A 26 8.32 -9.98 9.70
CA ARG A 26 7.13 -10.84 9.76
C ARG A 26 5.89 -9.96 9.78
N LEU A 27 4.98 -10.19 8.84
CA LEU A 27 3.64 -9.63 8.88
C LEU A 27 2.85 -10.30 10.01
N GLY A 28 2.08 -9.51 10.73
CA GLY A 28 1.06 -9.98 11.67
C GLY A 28 -0.33 -9.58 11.16
N ASN A 29 -1.20 -9.17 12.08
CA ASN A 29 -2.60 -8.86 11.77
C ASN A 29 -2.76 -7.84 10.62
N MET A 30 -3.65 -8.16 9.68
CA MET A 30 -4.14 -7.20 8.71
C MET A 30 -5.15 -6.25 9.38
N LEU A 31 -4.82 -4.96 9.42
CA LEU A 31 -5.62 -3.91 10.04
C LEU A 31 -6.70 -3.36 9.10
N ALA A 32 -6.39 -3.30 7.81
CA ALA A 32 -7.30 -2.80 6.78
C ALA A 32 -6.88 -3.30 5.40
N ALA A 33 -7.83 -3.39 4.48
CA ALA A 33 -7.55 -3.49 3.06
C ALA A 33 -8.62 -2.75 2.26
N LYS A 34 -8.23 -2.22 1.09
CA LYS A 34 -9.14 -1.65 0.10
C LYS A 34 -8.68 -2.01 -1.30
N HIS A 35 -9.57 -1.87 -2.25
CA HIS A 35 -9.25 -1.95 -3.67
C HIS A 35 -9.66 -0.66 -4.37
N TRP A 36 -8.93 -0.31 -5.41
CA TRP A 36 -9.18 0.79 -6.31
C TRP A 36 -9.21 0.25 -7.73
N LEU A 37 -10.34 0.47 -8.40
CA LEU A 37 -10.43 0.17 -9.82
C LEU A 37 -9.84 1.34 -10.59
N GLY A 38 -8.91 1.00 -11.48
CA GLY A 38 -8.34 1.92 -12.44
C GLY A 38 -9.44 2.56 -13.28
N TYR A 39 -9.27 3.85 -13.58
CA TYR A 39 -10.18 4.59 -14.43
C TYR A 39 -9.39 5.21 -15.59
N LYS A 40 -10.10 5.47 -16.70
CA LYS A 40 -9.51 6.17 -17.83
C LYS A 40 -9.69 7.66 -17.65
N THR A 41 -8.59 8.38 -17.49
CA THR A 41 -8.61 9.85 -17.50
C THR A 41 -8.88 10.33 -18.93
N LYS A 42 -9.71 11.36 -19.09
CA LYS A 42 -10.04 11.92 -20.41
C LYS A 42 -8.77 12.49 -21.06
N GLY A 43 -8.38 11.94 -22.20
CA GLY A 43 -7.20 12.36 -22.95
C GLY A 43 -6.01 11.40 -22.82
N GLU A 44 -6.05 10.48 -21.85
CA GLU A 44 -5.01 9.46 -21.69
C GLU A 44 -5.31 8.21 -22.54
N PRO A 45 -4.30 7.62 -23.19
CA PRO A 45 -4.48 6.43 -24.01
C PRO A 45 -4.80 5.20 -23.17
N GLN A 46 -4.26 5.11 -21.95
CA GLN A 46 -4.31 3.95 -21.06
C GLN A 46 -5.19 4.19 -19.82
N PHE A 47 -5.61 3.10 -19.18
CA PHE A 47 -6.25 3.17 -17.87
C PHE A 47 -5.18 3.34 -16.80
N GLU A 48 -5.47 4.07 -15.73
CA GLU A 48 -4.68 3.96 -14.50
C GLU A 48 -4.66 2.50 -14.02
N PRO A 49 -3.54 2.01 -13.47
CA PRO A 49 -3.50 0.66 -12.89
C PRO A 49 -4.56 0.50 -11.82
N SER A 50 -5.20 -0.68 -11.78
CA SER A 50 -6.05 -1.04 -10.62
C SER A 50 -5.15 -1.54 -9.51
N GLU A 51 -5.48 -1.21 -8.27
CA GLU A 51 -4.64 -1.52 -7.12
C GLU A 51 -5.47 -2.14 -5.99
N VAL A 52 -4.93 -3.15 -5.32
CA VAL A 52 -5.34 -3.51 -3.97
C VAL A 52 -4.27 -3.05 -3.00
N HIS A 53 -4.69 -2.61 -1.82
CA HIS A 53 -3.74 -2.33 -0.75
C HIS A 53 -4.18 -2.90 0.59
N GLY A 54 -3.23 -3.48 1.31
CA GLY A 54 -3.38 -4.01 2.65
C GLY A 54 -2.48 -3.28 3.64
N VAL A 55 -2.95 -3.13 4.87
CA VAL A 55 -2.21 -2.51 5.97
C VAL A 55 -2.02 -3.56 7.04
N PHE A 56 -0.78 -3.85 7.38
CA PHE A 56 -0.41 -4.91 8.31
C PHE A 56 0.41 -4.34 9.46
N GLU A 57 0.20 -4.90 10.66
CA GLU A 57 1.23 -4.84 11.68
C GLU A 57 2.42 -5.71 11.25
N ALA A 58 3.63 -5.33 11.61
CA ALA A 58 4.80 -6.13 11.33
C ALA A 58 5.84 -6.01 12.43
N GLU A 59 6.70 -7.02 12.53
CA GLU A 59 7.84 -7.06 13.45
C GLU A 59 9.12 -7.32 12.67
N GLN A 60 10.17 -6.55 12.94
CA GLN A 60 11.48 -6.79 12.35
C GLN A 60 12.15 -8.00 13.02
N LEU A 61 12.38 -9.07 12.26
CA LEU A 61 13.10 -10.26 12.73
C LEU A 61 14.62 -10.10 12.60
N LYS A 62 15.06 -9.40 11.55
CA LYS A 62 16.48 -9.13 11.25
C LYS A 62 16.64 -7.73 10.68
N GLY A 63 17.68 -7.02 11.07
CA GLY A 63 18.00 -5.69 10.57
C GLY A 63 18.67 -4.85 11.64
N ASP A 64 18.45 -3.55 11.57
CA ASP A 64 18.97 -2.53 12.49
C ASP A 64 18.29 -2.54 13.87
N ARG A 65 17.02 -2.94 13.94
CA ARG A 65 16.19 -2.88 15.15
C ARG A 65 15.31 -4.14 15.36
N PRO A 66 15.89 -5.35 15.56
CA PRO A 66 15.11 -6.56 15.83
C PRO A 66 14.09 -6.38 16.97
N GLY A 67 12.88 -6.90 16.77
CA GLY A 67 11.74 -6.75 17.69
C GLY A 67 10.96 -5.44 17.51
N LEU A 68 11.39 -4.53 16.63
CA LEU A 68 10.65 -3.30 16.33
C LEU A 68 9.31 -3.63 15.69
N THR A 69 8.23 -3.14 16.29
CA THR A 69 6.90 -3.15 15.68
C THR A 69 6.72 -1.95 14.74
N ALA A 70 6.22 -2.21 13.54
CA ALA A 70 5.96 -1.22 12.50
C ALA A 70 4.59 -1.47 11.83
N ILE A 71 4.26 -0.58 10.89
CA ILE A 71 3.19 -0.81 9.91
C ILE A 71 3.85 -1.09 8.57
N ILE A 72 3.42 -2.14 7.89
CA ILE A 72 3.74 -2.38 6.49
C ILE A 72 2.46 -2.20 5.67
N LYS A 73 2.46 -1.21 4.79
CA LYS A 73 1.43 -1.11 3.74
C LYS A 73 1.96 -1.81 2.51
N ILE A 74 1.14 -2.70 1.95
CA ILE A 74 1.44 -3.44 0.73
C ILE A 74 0.45 -2.97 -0.32
N ARG A 75 0.96 -2.45 -1.44
CA ARG A 75 0.18 -2.04 -2.61
C ARG A 75 0.53 -2.94 -3.77
N ILE A 76 -0.48 -3.52 -4.42
CA ILE A 76 -0.31 -4.53 -5.45
C ILE A 76 -1.19 -4.16 -6.63
N GLU A 77 -0.60 -4.17 -7.82
CA GLU A 77 -1.36 -4.04 -9.05
C GLU A 77 -2.26 -5.25 -9.27
N VAL A 78 -3.50 -5.02 -9.67
CA VAL A 78 -4.48 -6.07 -9.96
C VAL A 78 -5.11 -5.86 -11.33
N PRO A 79 -5.56 -6.93 -11.99
CA PRO A 79 -6.27 -6.80 -13.27
C PRO A 79 -7.60 -6.04 -13.11
N LEU A 80 -8.00 -5.36 -14.19
CA LEU A 80 -9.37 -4.87 -14.32
C LEU A 80 -10.35 -6.05 -14.30
N ASN A 81 -11.60 -5.81 -13.89
CA ASN A 81 -12.58 -6.88 -13.71
C ASN A 81 -12.77 -7.81 -14.92
N HIS A 82 -12.62 -7.29 -16.15
CA HIS A 82 -12.74 -8.09 -17.37
C HIS A 82 -11.45 -8.87 -17.70
N GLN A 83 -10.28 -8.38 -17.26
CA GLN A 83 -8.98 -9.03 -17.41
C GLN A 83 -8.75 -10.12 -16.36
N ALA A 84 -9.41 -10.02 -15.20
CA ALA A 84 -9.21 -10.97 -14.09
C ALA A 84 -9.53 -12.43 -14.47
N LEU A 85 -10.37 -12.66 -15.47
CA LEU A 85 -10.71 -13.99 -15.99
C LEU A 85 -9.74 -14.51 -17.05
N GLU A 86 -8.84 -13.66 -17.54
CA GLU A 86 -7.87 -14.05 -18.56
C GLU A 86 -6.74 -14.90 -17.93
N PRO A 87 -6.11 -15.80 -18.70
CA PRO A 87 -4.95 -16.57 -18.22
C PRO A 87 -3.82 -15.66 -17.73
N PRO A 88 -2.98 -16.10 -16.77
CA PRO A 88 -1.89 -15.27 -16.23
C PRO A 88 -0.96 -14.66 -17.30
N GLN A 89 -0.68 -15.39 -18.38
CA GLN A 89 0.17 -14.94 -19.48
C GLN A 89 -0.46 -13.81 -20.31
N GLU A 90 -1.79 -13.78 -20.40
CA GLU A 90 -2.51 -12.69 -21.06
C GLU A 90 -2.59 -11.48 -20.13
N ARG A 91 -2.87 -11.70 -18.83
CA ARG A 91 -2.88 -10.63 -17.83
C ARG A 91 -1.54 -9.90 -17.75
N ALA A 92 -0.43 -10.63 -17.77
CA ALA A 92 0.91 -10.04 -17.71
C ALA A 92 1.18 -8.97 -18.79
N LYS A 93 0.46 -9.01 -19.93
CA LYS A 93 0.58 -8.00 -20.99
C LYS A 93 -0.02 -6.64 -20.62
N TYR A 94 -0.83 -6.60 -19.56
CA TYR A 94 -1.47 -5.40 -19.04
C TYR A 94 -0.81 -4.86 -17.78
N ALA A 95 0.25 -5.51 -17.30
CA ALA A 95 1.06 -4.98 -16.20
C ALA A 95 1.61 -3.60 -16.56
N ALA A 96 1.55 -2.66 -15.63
CA ALA A 96 2.09 -1.33 -15.84
C ALA A 96 3.61 -1.37 -16.04
N ASP A 97 4.09 -0.76 -17.13
CA ASP A 97 5.51 -0.67 -17.45
C ASP A 97 6.20 0.35 -16.52
N ASP A 98 6.97 -0.15 -15.55
CA ASP A 98 7.85 0.62 -14.64
C ASP A 98 7.19 1.80 -13.88
N GLN A 99 5.85 1.86 -13.83
CA GLN A 99 5.09 2.92 -13.20
C GLN A 99 4.15 2.37 -12.14
N TYR A 100 4.11 3.03 -10.98
CA TYR A 100 3.06 2.78 -10.00
C TYR A 100 1.79 3.52 -10.40
N GLY A 101 0.63 3.05 -9.93
CA GLY A 101 -0.57 3.86 -10.04
C GLY A 101 -0.44 5.14 -9.22
N ALA A 102 -1.16 6.19 -9.65
CA ALA A 102 -1.01 7.54 -9.11
C ALA A 102 -1.18 7.65 -7.58
N PHE A 103 -1.97 6.75 -6.96
CA PHE A 103 -2.14 6.72 -5.51
C PHE A 103 -0.92 6.17 -4.78
N THR A 104 -0.28 5.16 -5.37
CA THR A 104 0.95 4.56 -4.84
C THR A 104 2.08 5.58 -4.90
N GLU A 105 2.31 6.17 -6.08
CA GLU A 105 3.34 7.19 -6.31
C GLU A 105 3.17 8.37 -5.35
N ARG A 106 1.96 8.93 -5.26
CA ARG A 106 1.69 10.06 -4.36
C ARG A 106 1.96 9.72 -2.91
N GLU A 107 1.59 8.53 -2.44
CA GLU A 107 1.84 8.12 -1.05
C GLU A 107 3.34 7.95 -0.78
N THR A 108 4.07 7.28 -1.67
CA THR A 108 5.51 7.04 -1.50
C THR A 108 6.31 8.34 -1.52
N ASP A 109 6.00 9.24 -2.46
CA ASP A 109 6.69 10.52 -2.61
C ASP A 109 6.42 11.46 -1.45
N THR A 110 5.13 11.58 -1.07
CA THR A 110 4.73 12.45 0.04
C THR A 110 5.33 11.98 1.36
N LEU A 111 5.23 10.68 1.66
CA LEU A 111 5.78 10.12 2.90
C LEU A 111 7.30 10.21 2.94
N GLY A 112 7.96 9.97 1.80
CA GLY A 112 9.41 10.13 1.66
C GLY A 112 9.85 11.58 1.89
N ALA A 113 9.16 12.56 1.30
CA ALA A 113 9.45 13.97 1.48
C ALA A 113 9.25 14.42 2.94
N LEU A 114 8.15 14.02 3.57
CA LEU A 114 7.85 14.37 4.96
C LEU A 114 8.82 13.74 5.95
N THR A 115 9.28 12.51 5.68
CA THR A 115 10.32 11.86 6.48
C THR A 115 11.66 12.59 6.37
N LYS A 116 12.05 13.01 5.15
CA LYS A 116 13.27 13.81 4.91
C LYS A 116 13.22 15.19 5.58
N ALA A 117 12.03 15.79 5.65
CA ALA A 117 11.80 17.05 6.35
C ALA A 117 11.70 16.87 7.88
N HIS A 118 11.91 15.67 8.41
CA HIS A 118 11.77 15.35 9.83
C HIS A 118 10.39 15.69 10.42
N CYS A 119 9.33 15.63 9.60
CA CYS A 119 7.98 15.91 10.09
C CYS A 119 7.60 14.98 11.25
N THR A 120 7.21 15.58 12.37
CA THR A 120 6.95 14.89 13.65
C THR A 120 5.53 14.35 13.76
N VAL A 121 4.62 14.84 12.92
CA VAL A 121 3.19 14.50 12.92
C VAL A 121 2.81 13.48 11.85
N THR A 122 3.80 12.89 11.18
CA THR A 122 3.61 11.80 10.21
C THR A 122 4.43 10.58 10.58
N PRO A 123 3.98 9.37 10.22
CA PRO A 123 4.80 8.18 10.34
C PRO A 123 6.14 8.38 9.63
N LYS A 124 7.25 8.02 10.28
CA LYS A 124 8.55 7.96 9.60
C LYS A 124 8.57 6.77 8.64
N LEU A 125 8.98 7.00 7.39
CA LEU A 125 9.32 5.93 6.46
C LEU A 125 10.61 5.25 6.94
N TYR A 126 10.55 3.95 7.22
CA TYR A 126 11.72 3.15 7.52
C TYR A 126 12.33 2.56 6.26
N LEU A 127 11.49 2.06 5.36
CA LEU A 127 11.91 1.43 4.11
C LEU A 127 10.80 1.52 3.08
N LEU A 128 11.19 1.81 1.84
CA LEU A 128 10.35 1.65 0.65
C LEU A 128 10.96 0.55 -0.21
N HIS A 129 10.23 -0.53 -0.44
CA HIS A 129 10.71 -1.66 -1.24
C HIS A 129 9.75 -1.92 -2.41
N PRO A 130 10.06 -1.40 -3.61
CA PRO A 130 9.35 -1.80 -4.82
C PRO A 130 9.91 -3.11 -5.38
N ALA A 131 9.01 -3.93 -5.93
CA ALA A 131 9.34 -5.16 -6.62
C ALA A 131 8.29 -5.44 -7.71
N LEU A 132 8.54 -6.46 -8.52
CA LEU A 132 7.56 -7.00 -9.45
C LEU A 132 6.90 -8.24 -8.83
N GLN A 133 5.64 -8.47 -9.19
CA GLN A 133 4.89 -9.66 -8.79
C GLN A 133 5.51 -10.90 -9.44
N ASP A 134 6.09 -11.75 -8.61
CA ASP A 134 6.67 -13.04 -8.99
C ASP A 134 5.82 -14.22 -8.49
N GLU A 135 6.20 -15.45 -8.87
CA GLU A 135 5.50 -16.68 -8.47
C GLU A 135 5.32 -16.86 -6.95
N SER A 136 6.14 -16.21 -6.12
CA SER A 136 6.00 -16.29 -4.66
C SER A 136 4.82 -15.45 -4.17
N ILE A 137 4.47 -14.36 -4.84
CA ILE A 137 3.30 -13.53 -4.54
C ILE A 137 2.04 -14.17 -5.14
N LEU A 138 2.17 -14.81 -6.31
CA LEU A 138 1.06 -15.39 -7.07
C LEU A 138 0.39 -16.63 -6.41
N ARG A 139 0.94 -17.17 -5.32
CA ARG A 139 0.42 -18.38 -4.64
C ARG A 139 -0.61 -18.02 -3.55
N GLY A 140 -1.82 -17.64 -3.99
CA GLY A 140 -3.01 -17.70 -3.14
C GLY A 140 -3.47 -19.14 -2.91
N LYS A 141 -4.22 -19.41 -1.84
CA LYS A 141 -4.69 -20.77 -1.47
C LYS A 141 -5.59 -21.43 -2.53
N ASP A 142 -6.27 -20.62 -3.35
CA ASP A 142 -7.22 -21.07 -4.37
C ASP A 142 -6.69 -20.98 -5.81
N GLY A 143 -5.38 -20.78 -5.99
CA GLY A 143 -4.74 -20.76 -7.31
C GLY A 143 -4.51 -19.38 -7.92
N TYR A 144 -3.80 -19.39 -9.06
CA TYR A 144 -3.10 -18.29 -9.73
C TYR A 144 -3.99 -17.18 -10.33
N GLU A 145 -5.27 -17.09 -9.99
CA GLU A 145 -6.25 -16.47 -10.89
C GLU A 145 -6.37 -14.95 -10.80
N TYR A 146 -5.86 -14.30 -9.75
CA TYR A 146 -6.29 -12.93 -9.43
C TYR A 146 -5.18 -11.87 -9.40
N TRP A 147 -3.93 -12.30 -9.48
CA TRP A 147 -2.77 -11.40 -9.47
C TRP A 147 -2.32 -11.05 -10.88
N MET A 148 -1.52 -9.99 -11.01
CA MET A 148 -0.98 -9.47 -12.27
C MET A 148 0.50 -9.86 -12.38
N PRO A 149 0.87 -10.98 -13.04
CA PRO A 149 2.28 -11.35 -13.15
C PRO A 149 3.08 -10.25 -13.83
N GLY A 150 4.23 -9.88 -13.28
CA GLY A 150 5.03 -8.76 -13.77
C GLY A 150 4.49 -7.37 -13.40
N GLY A 151 3.26 -7.26 -12.87
CA GLY A 151 2.74 -6.03 -12.30
C GLY A 151 3.51 -5.64 -11.04
N TYR A 152 3.40 -4.37 -10.63
CA TYR A 152 4.19 -3.92 -9.49
C TYR A 152 3.62 -4.42 -8.14
N ILE A 153 4.50 -4.49 -7.15
CA ILE A 153 4.17 -4.58 -5.72
C ILE A 153 5.09 -3.65 -4.93
N VAL A 154 4.52 -2.81 -4.06
CA VAL A 154 5.26 -1.86 -3.25
C VAL A 154 5.00 -2.12 -1.77
N TYR A 155 6.08 -2.32 -1.02
CA TYR A 155 6.06 -2.42 0.43
C TYR A 155 6.53 -1.11 1.04
N ILE A 156 5.68 -0.50 1.86
CA ILE A 156 5.95 0.75 2.58
C ILE A 156 6.04 0.40 4.06
N VAL A 157 7.27 0.24 4.57
CA VAL A 157 7.54 -0.01 5.98
C VAL A 157 7.64 1.33 6.69
N MET A 158 6.76 1.59 7.64
CA MET A 158 6.67 2.88 8.31
C MET A 158 6.39 2.74 9.81
N GLN A 159 6.70 3.80 10.55
CA GLN A 159 6.44 3.87 11.97
C GLN A 159 4.98 3.56 12.30
N LYS A 160 4.77 2.69 13.30
CA LYS A 160 3.46 2.53 13.93
C LYS A 160 3.22 3.69 14.88
N LEU A 161 2.14 4.45 14.64
CA LEU A 161 1.70 5.52 15.53
C LEU A 161 0.47 5.05 16.33
N PRO A 162 0.30 5.49 17.60
CA PRO A 162 -0.85 5.12 18.43
C PRO A 162 -2.14 5.87 18.03
N ALA A 163 -2.21 6.44 16.83
CA ALA A 163 -3.27 7.36 16.43
C ALA A 163 -4.56 6.63 16.05
N VAL A 164 -5.69 7.29 16.30
CA VAL A 164 -7.00 6.86 15.82
C VAL A 164 -7.22 7.43 14.42
N PRO A 165 -7.68 6.63 13.44
CA PRO A 165 -8.03 7.14 12.12
C PRO A 165 -9.08 8.24 12.24
N LEU A 166 -8.81 9.37 11.59
CA LEU A 166 -9.80 10.44 11.49
C LEU A 166 -10.86 10.02 10.48
N ASP A 167 -12.09 9.82 10.94
CA ASP A 167 -13.20 9.46 10.06
C ASP A 167 -13.53 10.61 9.09
N TRP A 168 -13.76 10.26 7.83
CA TRP A 168 -14.02 11.24 6.76
C TRP A 168 -15.33 12.00 6.99
N ASN A 169 -16.39 11.30 7.42
CA ASN A 169 -17.69 11.92 7.66
C ASN A 169 -17.63 12.82 8.88
N ILE A 170 -16.97 12.38 9.97
CA ILE A 170 -16.75 13.21 11.15
C ILE A 170 -15.99 14.47 10.75
N PHE A 171 -14.89 14.33 10.01
CA PHE A 171 -14.06 15.47 9.64
C PHE A 171 -14.78 16.50 8.75
N TRP A 172 -15.57 16.06 7.76
CA TRP A 172 -16.20 16.99 6.82
C TRP A 172 -17.57 17.49 7.25
N ASN A 173 -18.36 16.64 7.91
CA ASN A 173 -19.76 16.92 8.21
C ASN A 173 -19.98 17.35 9.67
N GLU A 174 -19.19 16.83 10.61
CA GLU A 174 -19.37 17.14 12.04
C GLU A 174 -18.42 18.24 12.51
N PHE A 175 -17.18 18.27 12.02
CA PHE A 175 -16.23 19.29 12.44
C PHE A 175 -16.56 20.66 11.82
N SER A 176 -16.65 21.67 12.69
CA SER A 176 -16.77 23.05 12.26
C SER A 176 -15.59 23.46 11.35
N PRO A 177 -15.79 24.43 10.44
CA PRO A 177 -14.68 24.94 9.62
C PRO A 177 -13.48 25.39 10.47
N GLY A 178 -13.72 26.02 11.61
CA GLY A 178 -12.66 26.43 12.56
C GLY A 178 -11.87 25.24 13.09
N LYS A 179 -12.55 24.16 13.50
CA LYS A 179 -11.87 22.96 14.00
C LYS A 179 -11.01 22.28 12.94
N ARG A 180 -11.50 22.23 11.70
CA ARG A 180 -10.73 21.71 10.56
C ARG A 180 -9.49 22.56 10.27
N THR A 181 -9.60 23.87 10.36
CA THR A 181 -8.47 24.79 10.17
C THR A 181 -7.43 24.61 11.26
N GLU A 182 -7.86 24.53 12.53
CA GLU A 182 -6.97 24.25 13.67
C GLU A 182 -6.21 22.94 13.47
N LEU A 183 -6.91 21.85 13.13
CA LEU A 183 -6.28 20.54 12.91
C LEU A 183 -5.25 20.57 11.77
N ARG A 184 -5.56 21.27 10.68
CA ARG A 184 -4.61 21.46 9.56
C ARG A 184 -3.44 22.35 9.93
N ALA A 185 -3.63 23.35 10.79
CA ALA A 185 -2.56 24.22 11.28
C ALA A 185 -1.58 23.41 12.15
N SER A 186 -2.07 22.62 13.09
CA SER A 186 -1.22 21.73 13.91
C SER A 186 -0.43 20.74 13.05
N PHE A 187 -1.02 20.24 11.95
CA PHE A 187 -0.29 19.39 11.01
C PHE A 187 0.86 20.15 10.32
N ARG A 188 0.64 21.40 9.91
CA ARG A 188 1.69 22.22 9.29
C ARG A 188 2.82 22.53 10.26
N GLU A 189 2.50 22.92 11.49
CA GLU A 189 3.48 23.22 12.54
C GLU A 189 4.39 22.02 12.83
N GLY A 190 3.83 20.81 12.83
CA GLY A 190 4.61 19.59 13.05
C GLY A 190 5.54 19.17 11.90
N CYS A 191 5.41 19.81 10.73
CA CYS A 191 6.20 19.52 9.53
C CYS A 191 7.12 20.70 9.09
N LEU A 192 7.17 21.79 9.85
CA LEU A 192 8.08 22.93 9.68
C LEU A 192 9.23 22.86 10.68
#